data_AF-A0A7J4K680-F1
#
_entry.id   AF-A0A7J4K680-F1
#
_cell.length_a   1.000
_cell.length_b   1.000
_cell.length_c   1.000
_cell.angle_alpha   90.00
_cell.angle_beta   90.00
_cell.angle_gamma   90.00
#
_symmetry.space_group_name_H-M   'P 1'
#
loop_
_entity.id
_entity.type
_entity.pdbx_description
1 polymer ?
#
loop_
_entity_poly.entity_id
_entity_poly.type
_entity_poly.pdbx_seq_one_letter_code
_entity_poly.pdbx_strand_id
1 'polypeptide(L)'
;MRGYLSFIVLRLLHKKEMSGEEIRKELEKRKGCKPSPGTIYPVLKDLNKKGLIVEVDDNGKTKKYKLTDKGKKEMDIATKKFISLFYDLKEDFERYFK
;
A
#
# COMPACT_ATOMS: atom_id res chain seq x y z
N MET A 1 0.21 10.37 -10.30
CA MET A 1 -0.05 8.90 -10.35
C MET A 1 0.75 8.04 -9.36
N ARG A 2 2.02 8.31 -9.01
CA ARG A 2 2.77 7.47 -8.02
C ARG A 2 2.26 7.56 -6.57
N GLY A 3 1.53 8.62 -6.21
CA GLY A 3 0.97 8.82 -4.87
C GLY A 3 -0.04 7.74 -4.47
N TYR A 4 -0.99 7.40 -5.35
CA TYR A 4 -2.00 6.38 -5.08
C TYR A 4 -1.40 4.98 -4.91
N LEU A 5 -0.40 4.62 -5.72
CA LEU A 5 0.24 3.31 -5.59
C LEU A 5 0.97 3.19 -4.24
N SER A 6 1.70 4.23 -3.84
CA SER A 6 2.38 4.27 -2.54
C SER A 6 1.40 4.16 -1.37
N PHE A 7 0.27 4.87 -1.46
CA PHE A 7 -0.81 4.79 -0.48
C PHE A 7 -1.39 3.37 -0.39
N ILE A 8 -1.69 2.73 -1.53
CA ILE A 8 -2.21 1.37 -1.54
C ILE A 8 -1.20 0.39 -0.94
N VAL A 9 0.08 0.49 -1.31
CA VAL A 9 1.15 -0.36 -0.75
C VAL A 9 1.25 -0.19 0.77
N LEU A 10 1.28 1.05 1.28
CA LEU A 10 1.25 1.30 2.73
C LEU A 10 -0.01 0.73 3.38
N ARG A 11 -1.18 0.88 2.77
CA ARG A 11 -2.44 0.35 3.28
C ARG A 11 -2.46 -1.18 3.33
N LEU A 12 -1.81 -1.85 2.39
CA LEU A 12 -1.63 -3.30 2.40
C LEU A 12 -0.74 -3.74 3.55
N LEU A 13 0.40 -3.08 3.71
CA LEU A 13 1.35 -3.36 4.79
C LEU A 13 0.81 -3.02 6.17
N HIS A 14 -0.15 -2.09 6.26
CA HIS A 14 -0.89 -1.79 7.48
C HIS A 14 -1.79 -2.95 7.91
N LYS A 15 -2.28 -3.77 6.97
CA LYS A 15 -3.14 -4.93 7.29
C LYS A 15 -2.32 -6.12 7.77
N LYS A 16 -1.19 -6.39 7.12
CA LYS A 16 -0.24 -7.44 7.49
C LYS A 16 1.09 -7.24 6.78
N GLU A 17 2.12 -7.88 7.30
CA GLU A 17 3.42 -7.99 6.61
C GLU A 17 3.25 -8.75 5.30
N MET A 18 3.95 -8.31 4.24
CA MET A 18 3.85 -8.92 2.91
C MET A 18 5.19 -8.85 2.17
N SER A 19 5.46 -9.85 1.34
CA SER A 19 6.49 -9.81 0.31
C SER A 19 6.10 -8.93 -0.87
N GLY A 20 7.09 -8.51 -1.67
CA GLY A 20 6.83 -7.76 -2.91
C GLY A 20 5.89 -8.49 -3.87
N GLU A 21 5.96 -9.82 -3.89
CA GLU A 21 5.12 -10.66 -4.74
C GLU A 21 3.68 -10.76 -4.23
N GLU A 22 3.46 -10.86 -2.91
CA GLU A 22 2.13 -10.79 -2.31
C GLU A 22 1.45 -9.44 -2.57
N ILE A 23 2.19 -8.34 -2.47
CA ILE A 23 1.70 -6.99 -2.80
C ILE A 23 1.24 -6.92 -4.26
N ARG A 24 2.03 -7.48 -5.19
CA ARG A 24 1.69 -7.53 -6.62
C ARG A 24 0.41 -8.33 -6.87
N LYS A 25 0.27 -9.50 -6.25
CA LYS A 25 -0.94 -10.34 -6.36
C LYS A 25 -2.18 -9.65 -5.79
N GLU A 26 -2.04 -8.93 -4.68
CA GLU A 26 -3.16 -8.20 -4.10
C GLU A 26 -3.56 -6.98 -4.96
N LEU A 27 -2.60 -6.33 -5.62
CA LEU A 27 -2.88 -5.27 -6.59
C LEU A 27 -3.54 -5.81 -7.87
N GLU A 28 -3.14 -7.00 -8.32
CA GLU A 28 -3.78 -7.71 -9.44
C GLU A 28 -5.26 -7.95 -9.17
N LYS A 29 -5.62 -8.46 -7.99
CA LYS A 29 -7.03 -8.65 -7.61
C LYS A 29 -7.86 -7.37 -7.66
N ARG A 30 -7.25 -6.22 -7.37
CA ARG A 30 -7.94 -4.92 -7.34
C ARG A 30 -8.04 -4.25 -8.70
N LYS A 31 -7.04 -4.45 -9.55
CA LYS A 31 -6.90 -3.71 -10.83
C LYS A 31 -7.09 -4.59 -12.06
N GLY A 32 -7.22 -5.90 -11.89
CA GLY A 32 -7.26 -6.87 -12.98
C GLY A 32 -5.90 -7.16 -13.63
N CYS A 33 -4.83 -6.43 -13.30
CA CYS A 33 -3.51 -6.63 -13.87
C CYS A 33 -2.41 -6.63 -12.80
N LYS A 34 -1.48 -7.57 -12.91
CA LYS A 34 -0.35 -7.69 -12.00
C LYS A 34 0.72 -6.64 -12.32
N PRO A 35 1.05 -5.74 -11.39
CA PRO A 35 2.13 -4.77 -11.61
C PRO A 35 3.45 -5.49 -11.88
N SER A 36 4.31 -4.89 -12.71
CA SER A 36 5.66 -5.42 -12.94
C SER A 36 6.54 -5.23 -11.70
N PRO A 37 7.63 -6.01 -11.56
CA PRO A 37 8.65 -5.76 -10.54
C PRO A 37 9.15 -4.31 -10.56
N GLY A 38 9.40 -3.77 -11.76
CA GLY A 38 9.86 -2.40 -11.97
C GLY A 38 8.86 -1.32 -11.54
N THR A 39 7.59 -1.67 -11.30
CA THR A 39 6.61 -0.75 -10.72
C THR A 39 6.59 -0.78 -9.19
N ILE A 40 6.76 -1.96 -8.59
CA ILE A 40 6.58 -2.15 -7.15
C ILE A 40 7.86 -1.93 -6.35
N TYR A 41 8.98 -2.46 -6.82
CA TYR A 41 10.23 -2.35 -6.05
C TYR A 41 10.73 -0.91 -5.90
N PRO A 42 10.58 0.00 -6.89
CA PRO A 42 10.88 1.42 -6.65
C PRO A 42 10.00 2.04 -5.57
N VAL A 43 8.71 1.69 -5.50
CA VAL A 43 7.80 2.18 -4.46
C VAL A 43 8.22 1.68 -3.08
N LEU A 44 8.55 0.39 -2.96
CA LEU A 44 9.06 -0.18 -1.71
C LEU A 44 10.38 0.48 -1.28
N LYS A 45 11.30 0.69 -2.23
CA LYS A 45 12.57 1.39 -1.97
C LYS A 45 12.34 2.81 -1.47
N ASP A 46 11.43 3.56 -2.10
CA ASP A 46 11.10 4.93 -1.69
C ASP A 46 10.45 4.99 -0.31
N LEU A 47 9.54 4.07 0.00
CA LEU A 47 8.90 3.98 1.31
C LEU A 47 9.90 3.59 2.41
N ASN A 48 10.81 2.67 2.11
CA ASN A 48 11.88 2.26 3.02
C ASN A 48 12.85 3.44 3.27
N LYS A 49 13.26 4.15 2.21
CA LYS A 49 14.11 5.36 2.32
C LYS A 49 13.45 6.46 3.17
N LYS A 50 12.13 6.58 3.15
CA LYS A 50 11.36 7.51 4.01
C LYS A 50 11.20 7.03 5.46
N GLY A 51 11.65 5.80 5.77
CA GLY A 51 11.52 5.16 7.07
C GLY A 51 10.08 4.76 7.41
N LEU A 52 9.22 4.60 6.41
CA LEU A 52 7.80 4.23 6.61
C LEU A 52 7.61 2.71 6.68
N ILE A 53 8.52 1.95 6.06
CA ILE A 53 8.53 0.50 6.08
C ILE A 53 9.95 0.01 6.40
N VAL A 54 10.06 -1.25 6.81
CA VAL A 54 11.33 -1.96 6.94
C VAL A 54 11.23 -3.33 6.30
N GLU A 55 12.37 -3.83 5.81
CA GLU A 55 12.52 -5.24 5.44
C GLU A 55 12.58 -6.10 6.70
N VAL A 56 11.87 -7.21 6.68
CA VAL A 56 11.93 -8.26 7.70
C VAL A 56 12.40 -9.52 7.01
N ASP A 57 13.48 -10.09 7.54
CA ASP A 57 13.96 -11.40 7.12
C ASP A 57 13.08 -12.47 7.76
N ASP A 58 12.64 -13.43 6.95
CA ASP A 58 11.83 -14.57 7.37
C ASP A 58 12.74 -15.81 7.40
N ASN A 59 13.77 -15.76 8.25
CA ASN A 59 14.77 -16.82 8.45
C ASN A 59 15.41 -17.33 7.13
N GLY A 60 15.81 -16.43 6.24
CA GLY A 60 16.43 -16.79 4.96
C GLY A 60 15.43 -17.11 3.83
N LYS A 61 14.12 -16.91 4.05
CA LYS A 61 13.08 -16.98 3.02
C LYS A 61 12.92 -15.64 2.28
N THR A 62 11.86 -15.55 1.48
CA THR A 62 11.46 -14.35 0.73
C THR A 62 11.36 -13.12 1.64
N LYS A 63 12.08 -12.06 1.29
CA LYS A 63 12.02 -10.76 1.96
C LYS A 63 10.57 -10.27 2.09
N LYS A 64 10.14 -10.02 3.33
CA LYS A 64 8.87 -9.37 3.64
C LYS A 64 9.12 -7.92 4.05
N TYR A 65 8.05 -7.14 4.00
CA TYR A 65 8.03 -5.75 4.41
C TYR A 65 6.96 -5.57 5.47
N LYS A 66 7.20 -4.68 6.43
CA LYS A 66 6.22 -4.25 7.43
C LYS A 66 6.30 -2.76 7.67
N LEU A 67 5.23 -2.16 8.19
CA LEU A 67 5.25 -0.75 8.59
C LEU A 67 6.14 -0.56 9.83
N THR A 68 6.88 0.55 9.85
CA THR A 68 7.44 1.10 11.09
C THR A 68 6.35 1.80 11.90
N ASP A 69 6.64 2.19 13.14
CA ASP A 69 5.71 3.01 13.92
C ASP A 69 5.47 4.39 13.28
N LYS A 70 6.50 4.95 12.62
CA LYS A 70 6.36 6.13 11.78
C LYS A 70 5.41 5.86 10.61
N GLY A 71 5.56 4.72 9.94
CA GLY A 71 4.69 4.29 8.85
C GLY A 71 3.24 4.12 9.25
N LYS A 72 2.96 3.54 10.43
CA LYS A 72 1.61 3.39 10.97
C LYS A 72 0.97 4.77 11.20
N LYS A 73 1.66 5.68 11.88
CA LYS A 73 1.18 7.06 12.10
C LYS A 73 0.91 7.79 10.79
N GLU A 74 1.81 7.68 9.82
CA GLU A 74 1.64 8.29 8.50
C GLU A 74 0.43 7.70 7.75
N MET A 75 0.22 6.39 7.86
CA MET A 75 -0.93 5.71 7.26
C MET A 75 -2.26 6.19 7.87
N ASP A 76 -2.33 6.39 9.18
CA ASP A 76 -3.51 6.93 9.85
C ASP A 76 -3.82 8.36 9.39
N ILE A 77 -2.80 9.21 9.33
CA ILE A 77 -2.92 10.60 8.84
C ILE A 77 -3.38 10.61 7.38
N ALA A 78 -2.75 9.81 6.52
CA ALA A 78 -3.09 9.72 5.12
C ALA A 78 -4.52 9.18 4.93
N THR A 79 -4.96 8.22 5.74
CA THR A 79 -6.33 7.68 5.70
C THR A 79 -7.35 8.75 6.07
N LYS A 80 -7.11 9.50 7.15
CA LYS A 80 -7.99 10.61 7.57
C LYS A 80 -8.12 11.68 6.48
N LYS A 81 -6.99 12.08 5.88
CA LYS A 81 -6.97 13.03 4.77
C LYS A 81 -7.72 12.51 3.55
N PHE A 82 -7.54 11.23 3.20
CA PHE A 82 -8.25 10.62 2.08
C PHE A 82 -9.75 10.65 2.30
N ILE A 83 -10.24 10.19 3.45
CA ILE A 83 -11.67 10.20 3.77
C ILE A 83 -12.23 11.63 3.75
N SER A 84 -11.51 12.60 4.31
CA SER A 84 -11.93 14.01 4.32
C SER A 84 -12.00 14.62 2.91
N LEU A 85 -11.08 14.26 2.02
CA LEU A 85 -11.03 14.82 0.66
C LEU A 85 -12.08 14.19 -0.27
N PHE A 86 -12.49 12.96 0.02
CA PHE A 86 -13.33 12.14 -0.84
C PHE A 86 -14.59 11.66 -0.10
N TYR A 87 -15.14 12.49 0.79
CA TYR A 87 -16.27 12.12 1.64
C TYR A 87 -17.57 11.91 0.82
N ASP A 88 -17.68 12.64 -0.28
CA ASP A 88 -18.74 12.62 -1.28
C ASP A 88 -18.72 11.35 -2.16
N LEU A 89 -17.58 10.65 -2.25
CA LEU A 89 -17.51 9.36 -2.97
C LEU A 89 -18.46 8.29 -2.41
N LYS A 90 -18.96 8.46 -1.19
CA LYS A 90 -20.01 7.58 -0.65
C LYS A 90 -21.29 7.66 -1.49
N GLU A 91 -21.67 8.87 -1.91
CA GLU A 91 -22.86 9.11 -2.73
C GLU A 91 -22.64 8.56 -4.14
N ASP A 92 -21.47 8.80 -4.73
CA ASP A 92 -21.10 8.22 -6.03
C ASP A 92 -21.07 6.69 -6.00
N PHE A 93 -20.57 6.09 -4.91
CA PHE A 93 -20.55 4.64 -4.77
C PHE A 93 -21.96 4.04 -4.81
N GLU A 94 -22.91 4.66 -4.11
CA GLU A 94 -24.32 4.27 -4.15
C GLU A 94 -24.94 4.48 -5.54
N ARG A 95 -24.49 5.48 -6.31
CA ARG A 95 -24.99 5.74 -7.66
C ARG A 95 -24.46 4.77 -8.73
N TYR A 96 -23.20 4.36 -8.63
CA TYR A 96 -22.53 3.57 -9.67
C TYR A 96 -22.57 2.06 -9.43
N PHE A 97 -22.73 1.63 -8.18
CA PHE A 97 -22.62 0.21 -7.78
C PHE A 97 -23.85 -0.32 -7.05
N LYS A 98 -24.96 0.42 -7.08
CA LYS A 98 -26.28 0.04 -6.57
C LYS A 98 -27.31 0.27 -7.67
#